data_AF-A0A964XQ33-F1
#
_entry.id   AF-A0A964XQ33-F1
#
_cell.length_a   1.000
_cell.length_b   1.000
_cell.length_c   1.000
_cell.angle_alpha   90.00
_cell.angle_beta   90.00
_cell.angle_gamma   90.00
#
_symmetry.space_group_name_H-M   'P 1'
#
loop_
_entity.id
_entity.type
_entity.pdbx_description
1 polymer ?
#
loop_
_entity_poly.entity_id
_entity_poly.type
_entity_poly.pdbx_seq_one_letter_code
_entity_poly.pdbx_strand_id
1 'polypeptide(L)'
;MTITIGSFSANALTAQPFGYEGDARTGLTARTFRINGLLTSSQWQALISEYNTWRGTRITDADTLSSASVGTTVSLSITSANGLSVSSLACWFTEPPSGEQAGAYVSASATLVDAAQALAVLLREQEKSRQGTEATVPSLGTITLTRASGTSPVVTLTKPMLTRQDGPSVALTATGVSYVTGALTAHKVRQIEGYLTTGSYDDVLSWYDETIAAVPASSSWFPISPPSASAEVIINGGAKSTRYTVSLTALQII
;
A
#
# COMPACT_ATOMS: atom_id res chain seq x y z
N MET A 1 -5.29 -21.21 34.98
CA MET A 1 -5.08 -20.27 33.86
C MET A 1 -6.17 -19.23 33.95
N THR A 2 -5.83 -17.97 34.24
CA THR A 2 -6.80 -16.85 34.21
C THR A 2 -6.65 -16.10 32.90
N ILE A 3 -7.76 -15.79 32.28
CA ILE A 3 -7.83 -14.89 31.13
C ILE A 3 -8.53 -13.60 31.54
N THR A 4 -8.01 -12.48 31.07
CA THR A 4 -8.59 -11.15 31.24
C THR A 4 -8.64 -10.47 29.89
N ILE A 5 -9.82 -10.00 29.50
CA ILE A 5 -10.08 -9.26 28.26
C ILE A 5 -10.70 -7.92 28.68
N GLY A 6 -9.93 -6.84 28.65
CA GLY A 6 -10.35 -5.56 29.20
C GLY A 6 -10.79 -5.70 30.67
N SER A 7 -12.07 -5.47 30.93
CA SER A 7 -12.69 -5.63 32.25
C SER A 7 -13.19 -7.04 32.57
N PHE A 8 -13.36 -7.92 31.57
CA PHE A 8 -13.79 -9.30 31.74
C PHE A 8 -12.66 -10.18 32.27
N SER A 9 -12.96 -11.11 33.19
CA SER A 9 -12.00 -12.13 33.65
C SER A 9 -12.65 -13.47 33.98
N ALA A 10 -11.96 -14.57 33.63
CA ALA A 10 -12.40 -15.93 33.90
C ALA A 10 -11.22 -16.93 34.07
N ASN A 11 -11.46 -18.00 34.82
CA ASN A 11 -10.46 -19.06 35.09
C ASN A 11 -10.86 -20.44 34.54
N ALA A 12 -12.04 -20.54 33.93
CA ALA A 12 -12.66 -21.80 33.52
C ALA A 12 -12.57 -22.02 32.01
N LEU A 13 -11.35 -22.14 31.51
CA LEU A 13 -11.09 -22.42 30.09
C LEU A 13 -11.12 -23.93 29.81
N THR A 14 -11.71 -24.29 28.67
CA THR A 14 -11.85 -25.68 28.21
C THR A 14 -10.80 -26.05 27.15
N ALA A 15 -10.09 -25.07 26.60
CA ALA A 15 -9.03 -25.27 25.61
C ALA A 15 -7.88 -24.26 25.76
N GLN A 16 -6.73 -24.58 25.18
CA GLN A 16 -5.57 -23.68 25.12
C GLN A 16 -5.87 -22.53 24.13
N PRO A 17 -5.69 -21.26 24.53
CA PRO A 17 -6.09 -20.15 23.68
C PRO A 17 -5.10 -19.82 22.56
N PHE A 18 -3.84 -20.26 22.64
CA PHE A 18 -2.79 -19.79 21.73
C PHE A 18 -2.82 -20.42 20.34
N GLY A 19 -2.73 -19.60 19.30
CA GLY A 19 -2.59 -20.02 17.90
C GLY A 19 -2.09 -18.90 16.99
N TYR A 20 -2.15 -19.16 15.69
CA TYR A 20 -1.87 -18.20 14.63
C TYR A 20 -2.97 -18.29 13.57
N GLU A 21 -3.23 -17.19 12.89
CA GLU A 21 -4.15 -17.10 11.76
C GLU A 21 -3.47 -16.45 10.56
N GLY A 22 -3.87 -16.86 9.35
CA GLY A 22 -3.32 -16.38 8.08
C GLY A 22 -2.48 -17.41 7.32
N ASP A 23 -1.73 -16.94 6.33
CA ASP A 23 -0.91 -17.79 5.46
C ASP A 23 0.55 -17.85 5.94
N ALA A 24 0.86 -18.96 6.61
CA ALA A 24 2.21 -19.24 7.12
C ALA A 24 3.25 -19.35 6.00
N ARG A 25 2.88 -19.80 4.80
CA ARG A 25 3.85 -20.01 3.71
C ARG A 25 4.42 -18.68 3.21
N THR A 26 3.63 -17.63 3.28
CA THR A 26 4.02 -16.30 2.81
C THR A 26 4.32 -15.32 3.93
N GLY A 27 4.41 -15.81 5.17
CA GLY A 27 4.71 -15.05 6.38
C GLY A 27 3.61 -14.08 6.81
N LEU A 28 2.40 -14.24 6.28
CA LEU A 28 1.25 -13.39 6.54
C LEU A 28 0.43 -13.97 7.69
N THR A 29 1.04 -14.08 8.86
CA THR A 29 0.40 -14.64 10.04
C THR A 29 0.39 -13.65 11.19
N ALA A 30 -0.73 -13.58 11.90
CA ALA A 30 -0.85 -12.88 13.16
C ALA A 30 -1.13 -13.87 14.29
N ARG A 31 -0.67 -13.56 15.51
CA ARG A 31 -1.01 -14.33 16.71
C ARG A 31 -2.51 -14.22 16.98
N THR A 32 -3.14 -15.36 17.20
CA THR A 32 -4.58 -15.47 17.46
C THR A 32 -4.82 -16.19 18.78
N PHE A 33 -5.87 -15.77 19.48
CA PHE A 33 -6.27 -16.25 20.78
C PHE A 33 -7.71 -16.78 20.70
N ARG A 34 -7.88 -18.10 20.67
CA ARG A 34 -9.19 -18.78 20.62
C ARG A 34 -9.61 -19.22 22.00
N ILE A 35 -10.45 -18.43 22.63
CA ILE A 35 -10.84 -18.60 24.03
C ILE A 35 -12.12 -19.41 24.05
N ASN A 36 -12.08 -20.59 24.65
CA ASN A 36 -13.26 -21.42 24.90
C ASN A 36 -13.36 -21.72 26.40
N GLY A 37 -14.55 -21.58 26.98
CA GLY A 37 -14.73 -21.77 28.43
C GLY A 37 -16.18 -21.93 28.85
N LEU A 38 -16.37 -22.32 30.12
CA LEU A 38 -17.68 -22.34 30.78
C LEU A 38 -17.79 -21.11 31.68
N LEU A 39 -18.73 -20.22 31.37
CA LEU A 39 -18.93 -18.96 32.08
C LEU A 39 -20.20 -19.01 32.92
N THR A 40 -20.20 -18.33 34.07
CA THR A 40 -21.46 -18.00 34.76
C THR A 40 -22.26 -16.98 33.94
N SER A 41 -23.56 -16.83 34.21
CA SER A 41 -24.39 -15.81 33.55
C SER A 41 -23.83 -14.39 33.71
N SER A 42 -23.23 -14.07 34.86
CA SER A 42 -22.57 -12.78 35.10
C SER A 42 -21.29 -12.60 34.28
N GLN A 43 -20.48 -13.64 34.17
CA GLN A 43 -19.26 -13.62 33.34
C GLN A 43 -19.59 -13.51 31.85
N TRP A 44 -20.63 -14.21 31.39
CA TRP A 44 -21.12 -14.08 30.01
C TRP A 44 -21.57 -12.66 29.69
N GLN A 45 -22.37 -12.04 30.56
CA GLN A 45 -22.79 -10.65 30.41
C GLN A 45 -21.59 -9.67 30.39
N ALA A 46 -20.58 -9.91 31.24
CA ALA A 46 -19.37 -9.09 31.25
C ALA A 46 -18.58 -9.20 29.92
N LEU A 47 -18.42 -10.41 29.36
CA LEU A 47 -17.75 -10.62 28.07
C LEU A 47 -18.47 -9.89 26.93
N ILE A 48 -19.80 -10.00 26.88
CA ILE A 48 -20.62 -9.31 25.87
C ILE A 48 -20.55 -7.79 26.04
N SER A 49 -20.53 -7.30 27.28
CA SER A 49 -20.42 -5.87 27.56
C SER A 49 -19.07 -5.31 27.11
N GLU A 50 -17.98 -6.05 27.34
CA GLU A 50 -16.64 -5.69 26.85
C GLU A 50 -16.61 -5.62 25.31
N TYR A 51 -17.11 -6.66 24.63
CA TYR A 51 -17.19 -6.67 23.16
C TYR A 51 -18.00 -5.48 22.62
N ASN A 52 -19.18 -5.21 23.19
CA ASN A 52 -20.03 -4.10 22.74
C ASN A 52 -19.38 -2.74 22.98
N THR A 53 -18.67 -2.56 24.08
CA THR A 53 -17.91 -1.34 24.39
C THR A 53 -16.80 -1.13 23.38
N TRP A 54 -15.99 -2.17 23.13
CA TRP A 54 -14.93 -2.13 22.12
C TRP A 54 -15.51 -1.86 20.73
N ARG A 55 -16.55 -2.60 20.31
CA ARG A 55 -17.20 -2.45 19.00
C ARG A 55 -17.78 -1.04 18.80
N GLY A 56 -18.42 -0.50 19.84
CA GLY A 56 -19.04 0.82 19.81
C GLY A 56 -18.03 1.95 19.57
N THR A 57 -16.80 1.79 20.09
CA THR A 57 -15.71 2.74 19.83
C THR A 57 -15.04 2.44 18.48
N ARG A 58 -14.74 1.17 18.20
CA ARG A 58 -14.07 0.70 16.97
C ARG A 58 -14.80 1.13 15.68
N ILE A 59 -16.13 1.15 15.66
CA ILE A 59 -16.90 1.54 14.46
C ILE A 59 -16.69 3.02 14.08
N THR A 60 -16.23 3.84 15.02
CA THR A 60 -15.91 5.25 14.78
C THR A 60 -14.45 5.48 14.37
N ASP A 61 -13.61 4.45 14.46
CA ASP A 61 -12.23 4.52 14.00
C ASP A 61 -12.20 4.73 12.48
N ALA A 62 -11.21 5.49 12.01
CA ALA A 62 -10.89 5.50 10.59
C ALA A 62 -10.52 4.07 10.13
N ASP A 63 -10.86 3.75 8.88
CA ASP A 63 -10.51 2.45 8.29
C ASP A 63 -9.03 2.13 8.51
N THR A 64 -8.73 0.89 8.89
CA THR A 64 -7.41 0.48 9.38
C THR A 64 -6.37 0.53 8.26
N LEU A 65 -6.74 0.14 7.04
CA LEU A 65 -5.88 0.29 5.85
C LEU A 65 -5.68 1.77 5.50
N SER A 66 -6.75 2.55 5.56
CA SER A 66 -6.75 3.98 5.26
C SER A 66 -6.00 4.81 6.29
N SER A 67 -5.95 4.42 7.56
CA SER A 67 -5.24 5.13 8.64
C SER A 67 -3.83 4.59 8.86
N ALA A 68 -3.56 3.31 8.58
CA ALA A 68 -2.34 2.59 8.97
C ALA A 68 -2.06 2.68 10.48
N SER A 69 -3.13 2.78 11.27
CA SER A 69 -3.08 2.79 12.72
C SER A 69 -3.85 1.60 13.27
N VAL A 70 -3.41 1.10 14.41
CA VAL A 70 -4.08 0.00 15.10
C VAL A 70 -5.48 0.42 15.58
N GLY A 71 -5.67 1.71 15.89
CA GLY A 71 -6.94 2.24 16.40
C GLY A 71 -7.34 1.62 17.75
N THR A 72 -8.65 1.51 17.97
CA THR A 72 -9.24 0.99 19.21
C THR A 72 -8.95 -0.50 19.40
N THR A 73 -8.46 -0.85 20.60
CA THR A 73 -8.10 -2.21 20.98
C THR A 73 -8.69 -2.59 22.33
N VAL A 74 -8.69 -3.88 22.64
CA VAL A 74 -8.97 -4.43 23.96
C VAL A 74 -7.70 -5.08 24.50
N SER A 75 -7.43 -4.94 25.80
CA SER A 75 -6.26 -5.55 26.42
C SER A 75 -6.52 -7.03 26.73
N LEU A 76 -5.59 -7.90 26.33
CA LEU A 76 -5.61 -9.33 26.64
C LEU A 76 -4.47 -9.67 27.60
N SER A 77 -4.81 -10.34 28.70
CA SER A 77 -3.86 -10.94 29.63
C SER A 77 -4.21 -12.39 29.88
N ILE A 78 -3.23 -13.28 29.82
CA ILE A 78 -3.38 -14.72 30.09
C ILE A 78 -2.26 -15.10 31.07
N THR A 79 -2.62 -15.50 32.29
CA THR A 79 -1.66 -16.07 33.23
C THR A 79 -1.26 -17.46 32.77
N SER A 80 0.06 -17.66 32.71
CA SER A 80 0.79 -18.89 32.35
C SER A 80 -0.11 -20.09 32.02
N ALA A 81 -0.19 -20.39 30.74
CA ALA A 81 -0.79 -21.59 30.19
C ALA A 81 0.29 -22.35 29.43
N ASN A 82 0.68 -23.54 29.92
CA ASN A 82 1.73 -24.35 29.28
C ASN A 82 3.03 -23.56 29.00
N GLY A 83 3.41 -22.65 29.91
CA GLY A 83 4.61 -21.81 29.79
C GLY A 83 4.47 -20.59 28.88
N LEU A 84 3.30 -20.39 28.26
CA LEU A 84 2.98 -19.20 27.49
C LEU A 84 2.12 -18.24 28.30
N SER A 85 2.50 -16.96 28.29
CA SER A 85 1.74 -15.90 28.97
C SER A 85 1.70 -14.66 28.10
N VAL A 86 0.63 -13.90 28.26
CA VAL A 86 0.45 -12.60 27.61
C VAL A 86 0.05 -11.61 28.68
N SER A 87 0.59 -10.39 28.62
CA SER A 87 0.29 -9.32 29.56
C SER A 87 -0.09 -8.07 28.78
N SER A 88 -1.31 -7.59 29.01
CA SER A 88 -1.85 -6.34 28.45
C SER A 88 -1.63 -6.18 26.94
N LEU A 89 -1.72 -7.26 26.18
CA LEU A 89 -1.54 -7.22 24.72
C LEU A 89 -2.76 -6.56 24.08
N ALA A 90 -2.50 -5.57 23.23
CA ALA A 90 -3.54 -4.90 22.46
C ALA A 90 -4.07 -5.85 21.37
N CYS A 91 -5.35 -6.19 21.46
CA CYS A 91 -6.01 -7.14 20.58
C CYS A 91 -7.26 -6.55 19.94
N TRP A 92 -7.67 -7.16 18.82
CA TRP A 92 -9.00 -6.98 18.24
C TRP A 92 -9.80 -8.26 18.43
N PHE A 93 -11.12 -8.14 18.60
CA PHE A 93 -11.99 -9.28 18.36
C PHE A 93 -12.07 -9.53 16.85
N THR A 94 -11.87 -10.76 16.42
CA THR A 94 -12.03 -11.14 15.00
C THR A 94 -13.47 -11.51 14.69
N GLU A 95 -14.21 -11.98 15.70
CA GLU A 95 -15.60 -12.42 15.61
C GLU A 95 -16.36 -12.00 16.87
N PRO A 96 -17.70 -11.80 16.79
CA PRO A 96 -18.52 -11.61 17.99
C PRO A 96 -18.40 -12.83 18.92
N PRO A 97 -18.36 -12.63 20.25
CA PRO A 97 -18.45 -13.74 21.18
C PRO A 97 -19.74 -14.54 20.97
N SER A 98 -19.65 -15.87 20.97
CA SER A 98 -20.80 -16.78 20.88
C SER A 98 -20.92 -17.59 22.17
N GLY A 99 -22.15 -17.99 22.51
CA GLY A 99 -22.39 -18.77 23.70
C GLY A 99 -23.69 -19.58 23.64
N GLU A 100 -23.64 -20.80 24.16
CA GLU A 100 -24.79 -21.70 24.28
C GLU A 100 -25.03 -22.06 25.76
N GLN A 101 -26.31 -22.12 26.15
CA GLN A 101 -26.67 -22.48 27.52
C GLN A 101 -26.29 -23.93 27.81
N ALA A 102 -25.48 -24.14 28.85
CA ALA A 102 -25.00 -25.45 29.31
C ALA A 102 -25.29 -25.62 30.81
N GLY A 103 -26.53 -26.03 31.13
CA GLY A 103 -26.98 -26.15 32.52
C GLY A 103 -27.00 -24.79 33.23
N ALA A 104 -26.28 -24.65 34.34
CA ALA A 104 -26.15 -23.38 35.06
C ALA A 104 -25.09 -22.42 34.46
N TYR A 105 -24.37 -22.87 33.44
CA TYR A 105 -23.27 -22.15 32.79
C TYR A 105 -23.62 -21.83 31.34
N VAL A 106 -22.81 -20.98 30.72
CA VAL A 106 -22.80 -20.70 29.29
C VAL A 106 -21.50 -21.24 28.72
N SER A 107 -21.57 -22.16 27.76
CA SER A 107 -20.41 -22.56 26.98
C SER A 107 -20.13 -21.45 25.97
N ALA A 108 -19.06 -20.69 26.20
CA ALA A 108 -18.76 -19.47 25.47
C ALA A 108 -17.45 -19.59 24.69
N SER A 109 -17.41 -18.93 23.54
CA SER A 109 -16.23 -18.80 22.69
C SER A 109 -16.02 -17.36 22.25
N ALA A 110 -14.76 -16.92 22.24
CA ALA A 110 -14.35 -15.64 21.71
C ALA A 110 -12.98 -15.76 21.02
N THR A 111 -12.80 -15.06 19.91
CA THR A 111 -11.54 -15.07 19.17
C THR A 111 -10.97 -13.66 19.13
N LEU A 112 -9.71 -13.53 19.53
CA LEU A 112 -8.95 -12.29 19.44
C LEU A 112 -7.70 -12.46 18.60
N VAL A 113 -7.23 -11.38 17.98
CA VAL A 113 -5.97 -11.33 17.25
C VAL A 113 -5.10 -10.21 17.80
N ASP A 114 -3.78 -10.41 17.81
CA ASP A 114 -2.82 -9.34 18.07
C ASP A 114 -3.00 -8.22 17.03
N ALA A 115 -3.41 -7.05 17.51
CA ALA A 115 -3.85 -5.95 16.67
C ALA A 115 -2.69 -5.34 15.85
N ALA A 116 -1.48 -5.30 16.42
CA ALA A 116 -0.30 -4.78 15.73
C ALA A 116 0.16 -5.73 14.63
N GLN A 117 0.15 -7.05 14.90
CA GLN A 117 0.52 -8.05 13.91
C GLN A 117 -0.53 -8.16 12.81
N ALA A 118 -1.82 -8.09 13.14
CA ALA A 118 -2.90 -8.09 12.16
C ALA A 118 -2.81 -6.87 11.22
N LEU A 119 -2.51 -5.68 11.75
CA LEU A 119 -2.23 -4.50 10.91
C LEU A 119 -1.06 -4.74 9.96
N ALA A 120 0.05 -5.31 10.44
CA ALA A 120 1.21 -5.58 9.61
C ALA A 120 0.89 -6.57 8.47
N VAL A 121 0.07 -7.60 8.75
CA VAL A 121 -0.41 -8.54 7.73
C VAL A 121 -1.24 -7.82 6.67
N LEU A 122 -2.24 -7.03 7.06
CA LEU A 122 -3.10 -6.28 6.15
C LEU A 122 -2.31 -5.34 5.24
N LEU A 123 -1.35 -4.59 5.80
CA LEU A 123 -0.49 -3.70 5.03
C LEU A 123 0.39 -4.45 4.02
N ARG A 124 0.90 -5.62 4.41
CA ARG A 124 1.72 -6.46 3.52
C ARG A 124 0.91 -7.14 2.43
N GLU A 125 -0.33 -7.54 2.71
CA GLU A 125 -1.27 -8.07 1.72
C GLU A 125 -1.58 -7.03 0.64
N GLN A 126 -1.90 -5.80 1.04
CA GLN A 126 -2.13 -4.70 0.10
C GLN A 126 -0.89 -4.41 -0.75
N GLU A 127 0.30 -4.41 -0.14
CA GLU A 127 1.55 -4.23 -0.86
C GLU A 127 1.80 -5.38 -1.86
N LYS A 128 1.58 -6.64 -1.48
CA LYS A 128 1.72 -7.80 -2.38
C LYS A 128 0.74 -7.75 -3.54
N SER A 129 -0.51 -7.37 -3.30
CA SER A 129 -1.54 -7.21 -4.34
C SER A 129 -1.10 -6.17 -5.38
N ARG A 130 -0.58 -5.03 -4.91
CA ARG A 130 0.01 -4.00 -5.78
C ARG A 130 1.23 -4.53 -6.54
N GLN A 131 2.18 -5.18 -5.85
CA GLN A 131 3.37 -5.78 -6.48
C GLN A 131 3.00 -6.80 -7.56
N GLY A 132 1.94 -7.59 -7.34
CA GLY A 132 1.40 -8.51 -8.35
C GLY A 132 0.86 -7.78 -9.58
N THR A 133 0.11 -6.71 -9.38
CA THR A 133 -0.38 -5.86 -10.49
C THR A 133 0.80 -5.23 -11.25
N GLU A 134 1.79 -4.70 -10.54
CA GLU A 134 2.96 -4.04 -11.16
C GLU A 134 3.89 -5.00 -11.88
N ALA A 135 4.01 -6.24 -11.42
CA ALA A 135 4.78 -7.26 -12.12
C ALA A 135 4.25 -7.53 -13.54
N THR A 136 2.99 -7.16 -13.83
CA THR A 136 2.41 -7.25 -15.17
C THR A 136 2.69 -6.03 -16.04
N VAL A 137 3.15 -4.92 -15.46
CA VAL A 137 3.53 -3.71 -16.20
C VAL A 137 4.97 -3.87 -16.66
N PRO A 138 5.26 -3.79 -17.97
CA PRO A 138 6.63 -3.90 -18.47
C PRO A 138 7.48 -2.74 -17.95
N SER A 139 8.58 -3.05 -17.27
CA SER A 139 9.60 -2.06 -16.92
C SER A 139 10.47 -1.80 -18.15
N LEU A 140 10.34 -0.61 -18.73
CA LEU A 140 11.06 -0.22 -19.96
C LEU A 140 12.37 0.53 -19.66
N GLY A 141 12.92 0.30 -18.48
CA GLY A 141 14.13 0.95 -17.97
C GLY A 141 13.83 2.23 -17.18
N THR A 142 14.88 2.95 -16.85
CA THR A 142 14.80 4.21 -16.10
C THR A 142 15.42 5.36 -16.88
N ILE A 143 14.95 6.57 -16.63
CA ILE A 143 15.58 7.81 -17.08
C ILE A 143 15.84 8.72 -15.90
N THR A 144 17.06 9.24 -15.83
CA THR A 144 17.43 10.30 -14.89
C THR A 144 17.26 11.65 -15.57
N LEU A 145 16.46 12.52 -14.98
CA LEU A 145 16.36 13.92 -15.39
C LEU A 145 17.48 14.69 -14.69
N THR A 146 18.64 14.77 -15.34
CA THR A 146 19.82 15.38 -14.74
C THR A 146 19.59 16.86 -14.51
N ARG A 147 19.70 17.27 -13.25
CA ARG A 147 19.66 18.67 -12.83
C ARG A 147 21.06 19.22 -12.63
N ALA A 148 21.21 20.52 -12.85
CA ALA A 148 22.44 21.22 -12.49
C ALA A 148 22.53 21.44 -10.98
N SER A 149 21.38 21.54 -10.30
CA SER A 149 21.29 21.72 -8.86
C SER A 149 20.42 20.68 -8.17
N GLY A 150 20.81 20.27 -6.96
CA GLY A 150 20.00 19.40 -6.12
C GLY A 150 19.86 17.95 -6.61
N THR A 151 18.73 17.33 -6.26
CA THR A 151 18.47 15.91 -6.54
C THR A 151 17.91 15.73 -7.94
N SER A 152 18.59 14.95 -8.78
CA SER A 152 18.09 14.56 -10.10
C SER A 152 17.01 13.48 -9.96
N PRO A 153 15.75 13.72 -10.37
CA PRO A 153 14.70 12.73 -10.24
C PRO A 153 14.90 11.59 -11.25
N VAL A 154 14.54 10.38 -10.82
CA VAL A 154 14.62 9.16 -11.65
C VAL A 154 13.21 8.65 -11.88
N VAL A 155 12.86 8.50 -13.16
CA VAL A 155 11.56 7.99 -13.62
C VAL A 155 11.75 6.56 -14.11
N THR A 156 10.97 5.62 -13.57
CA THR A 156 10.84 4.27 -14.15
C THR A 156 9.75 4.27 -15.20
N LEU A 157 10.11 3.89 -16.42
CA LEU A 157 9.28 4.05 -17.61
C LEU A 157 8.22 2.96 -17.71
N THR A 158 6.97 3.38 -17.93
CA THR A 158 5.83 2.49 -18.18
C THR A 158 5.45 2.41 -19.66
N LYS A 159 6.02 3.29 -20.50
CA LYS A 159 5.87 3.29 -21.97
C LYS A 159 7.21 3.47 -22.69
N PRO A 160 7.32 3.04 -23.97
CA PRO A 160 8.54 3.24 -24.74
C PRO A 160 8.90 4.72 -24.82
N MET A 161 10.10 5.06 -24.36
CA MET A 161 10.49 6.47 -24.24
C MET A 161 10.67 7.15 -25.60
N LEU A 162 11.20 6.46 -26.61
CA LEU A 162 11.61 7.10 -27.86
C LEU A 162 10.57 6.96 -28.96
N THR A 163 10.19 8.08 -29.55
CA THR A 163 9.33 8.15 -30.73
C THR A 163 9.89 9.14 -31.77
N ARG A 164 9.16 9.33 -32.87
CA ARG A 164 9.41 10.33 -33.92
C ARG A 164 8.17 11.22 -34.03
N GLN A 165 8.38 12.53 -34.07
CA GLN A 165 7.28 13.50 -34.14
C GLN A 165 6.83 13.75 -35.58
N ASP A 166 7.80 13.85 -36.48
CA ASP A 166 7.59 14.22 -37.88
C ASP A 166 8.29 13.23 -38.80
N GLY A 167 7.94 13.26 -40.09
CA GLY A 167 8.61 12.49 -41.12
C GLY A 167 8.22 12.97 -42.53
N PRO A 168 8.92 12.48 -43.56
CA PRO A 168 8.56 12.76 -44.94
C PRO A 168 7.20 12.16 -45.27
N SER A 169 6.42 12.86 -46.09
CA SER A 169 5.18 12.36 -46.69
C SER A 169 5.32 12.28 -48.20
N VAL A 170 4.51 11.41 -48.83
CA VAL A 170 4.47 11.28 -50.28
C VAL A 170 3.20 11.98 -50.79
N ALA A 171 3.37 12.93 -51.70
CA ALA A 171 2.30 13.62 -52.40
C ALA A 171 2.35 13.30 -53.90
N LEU A 172 1.25 13.59 -54.61
CA LEU A 172 1.15 13.40 -56.06
C LEU A 172 1.12 14.74 -56.76
N THR A 173 1.82 14.85 -57.90
CA THR A 173 1.66 15.99 -58.81
C THR A 173 0.28 15.94 -59.49
N ALA A 174 -0.12 17.05 -60.12
CA ALA A 174 -1.34 17.09 -60.95
C ALA A 174 -1.35 16.06 -62.10
N THR A 175 -0.17 15.57 -62.49
CA THR A 175 0.00 14.52 -63.51
C THR A 175 0.12 13.11 -62.91
N GLY A 176 -0.08 12.94 -61.61
CA GLY A 176 -0.07 11.64 -60.92
C GLY A 176 1.31 11.08 -60.60
N VAL A 177 2.38 11.90 -60.63
CA VAL A 177 3.73 11.46 -60.27
C VAL A 177 3.96 11.67 -58.77
N SER A 178 4.49 10.67 -58.08
CA SER A 178 4.84 10.77 -56.65
C SER A 178 6.06 11.66 -56.42
N TYR A 179 5.99 12.53 -55.42
CA TYR A 179 7.13 13.29 -54.91
C TYR A 179 7.12 13.34 -53.38
N VAL A 180 8.30 13.44 -52.78
CA VAL A 180 8.48 13.49 -51.32
C VAL A 180 8.39 14.94 -50.85
N THR A 181 7.64 15.17 -49.77
CA THR A 181 7.51 16.48 -49.12
C THR A 181 7.80 16.38 -47.63
N GLY A 182 8.16 17.50 -46.99
CA GLY A 182 8.48 17.56 -45.56
C GLY A 182 9.96 17.33 -45.25
N ALA A 183 10.27 17.26 -43.95
CA ALA A 183 11.64 17.11 -43.47
C ALA A 183 12.18 15.68 -43.69
N LEU A 184 13.40 15.56 -44.23
CA LEU A 184 14.06 14.27 -44.45
C LEU A 184 14.72 13.70 -43.18
N THR A 185 14.85 14.52 -42.14
CA THR A 185 15.32 14.11 -40.82
C THR A 185 14.17 14.28 -39.83
N ALA A 186 13.68 13.17 -39.30
CA ALA A 186 12.65 13.17 -38.28
C ALA A 186 13.21 13.67 -36.94
N HIS A 187 12.48 14.59 -36.30
CA HIS A 187 12.77 14.95 -34.91
C HIS A 187 12.58 13.74 -33.99
N LYS A 188 13.56 13.50 -33.13
CA LYS A 188 13.43 12.49 -32.08
C LYS A 188 12.73 13.11 -30.89
N VAL A 189 11.78 12.37 -30.34
CA VAL A 189 11.04 12.78 -29.15
C VAL A 189 11.17 11.72 -28.06
N ARG A 190 11.36 12.20 -26.84
CA ARG A 190 11.23 11.44 -25.60
C ARG A 190 9.84 11.67 -25.02
N GLN A 191 9.01 10.65 -25.04
CA GLN A 191 7.78 10.58 -24.24
C GLN A 191 8.12 9.93 -22.91
N ILE A 192 8.30 10.75 -21.89
CA ILE A 192 8.66 10.28 -20.55
C ILE A 192 7.35 10.10 -19.79
N GLU A 193 6.90 8.86 -19.72
CA GLU A 193 5.73 8.45 -18.93
C GLU A 193 6.15 7.32 -17.99
N GLY A 194 5.89 7.50 -16.70
CA GLY A 194 6.34 6.55 -15.70
C GLY A 194 6.19 7.08 -14.27
N TYR A 195 6.66 6.31 -13.29
CA TYR A 195 6.59 6.73 -11.89
C TYR A 195 7.97 7.11 -11.34
N LEU A 196 7.99 8.08 -10.41
CA LEU A 196 9.21 8.49 -9.72
C LEU A 196 9.68 7.40 -8.76
N THR A 197 10.94 7.01 -8.90
CA THR A 197 11.64 6.12 -7.96
C THR A 197 12.63 6.86 -7.08
N THR A 198 13.12 8.02 -7.53
CA THR A 198 14.02 8.89 -6.79
C THR A 198 13.62 10.33 -7.01
N GLY A 199 13.72 11.16 -5.97
CA GLY A 199 13.31 12.56 -6.00
C GLY A 199 11.81 12.74 -5.79
N SER A 200 11.39 13.99 -5.86
CA SER A 200 10.01 14.46 -5.70
C SER A 200 9.49 15.05 -7.01
N TYR A 201 8.19 15.34 -7.07
CA TYR A 201 7.63 16.06 -8.20
C TYR A 201 8.20 17.49 -8.33
N ASP A 202 8.53 18.14 -7.21
CA ASP A 202 9.20 19.45 -7.21
C ASP A 202 10.58 19.40 -7.85
N ASP A 203 11.28 18.26 -7.73
CA ASP A 203 12.55 18.05 -8.44
C ASP A 203 12.33 17.96 -9.96
N VAL A 204 11.21 17.41 -10.42
CA VAL A 204 10.86 17.36 -11.86
C VAL A 204 10.53 18.76 -12.38
N LEU A 205 9.77 19.54 -11.60
CA LEU A 205 9.49 20.94 -11.93
C LEU A 205 10.77 21.77 -11.99
N SER A 206 11.65 21.60 -11.00
CA SER A 206 12.93 22.30 -10.98
C SER A 206 13.83 21.89 -12.15
N TRP A 207 13.84 20.60 -12.53
CA TRP A 207 14.53 20.17 -13.76
C TRP A 207 13.97 20.88 -15.00
N TYR A 208 12.65 20.98 -15.11
CA TYR A 208 12.00 21.66 -16.23
C TYR A 208 12.42 23.14 -16.28
N ASP A 209 12.34 23.86 -15.15
CA ASP A 209 12.71 25.28 -15.04
C ASP A 209 14.19 25.53 -15.34
N GLU A 210 15.09 24.71 -14.78
CA GLU A 210 16.53 24.79 -15.06
C GLU A 210 16.84 24.53 -16.54
N THR A 211 16.14 23.58 -17.17
CA THR A 211 16.39 23.22 -18.57
C THR A 211 15.88 24.30 -19.54
N ILE A 212 14.70 24.88 -19.30
CA ILE A 212 14.15 25.94 -20.16
C ILE A 212 14.90 27.26 -20.02
N ALA A 213 15.52 27.52 -18.87
CA ALA A 213 16.32 28.71 -18.64
C ALA A 213 17.70 28.64 -19.33
N ALA A 214 18.17 27.43 -19.65
CA ALA A 214 19.44 27.21 -20.32
C ALA A 214 19.32 27.35 -21.85
N VAL A 215 20.42 27.77 -22.49
CA VAL A 215 20.52 27.72 -23.96
C VAL A 215 20.77 26.27 -24.38
N PRO A 216 19.89 25.65 -25.19
CA PRO A 216 20.05 24.25 -25.56
C PRO A 216 21.28 24.04 -26.45
N ALA A 217 22.11 23.06 -26.10
CA ALA A 217 23.17 22.56 -26.96
C ALA A 217 22.60 21.64 -28.05
N SER A 218 23.28 21.53 -29.20
CA SER A 218 22.91 20.51 -30.21
C SER A 218 22.94 19.10 -29.58
N SER A 219 22.03 18.25 -30.02
CA SER A 219 21.77 16.90 -29.50
C SER A 219 21.23 16.81 -28.06
N SER A 220 21.06 17.94 -27.36
CA SER A 220 20.42 17.97 -26.03
C SER A 220 18.90 17.72 -26.12
N TRP A 221 18.32 17.26 -25.01
CA TRP A 221 16.88 17.04 -24.90
C TRP A 221 16.24 18.24 -24.22
N PHE A 222 15.37 18.94 -24.93
CA PHE A 222 14.69 20.13 -24.45
C PHE A 222 13.20 19.83 -24.25
N PRO A 223 12.62 20.16 -23.08
CA PRO A 223 11.21 19.89 -22.84
C PRO A 223 10.33 20.75 -23.76
N ILE A 224 9.35 20.11 -24.39
CA ILE A 224 8.38 20.78 -25.29
C ILE A 224 6.95 20.75 -24.74
N SER A 225 6.75 20.12 -23.59
CA SER A 225 5.53 20.20 -22.81
C SER A 225 5.87 20.40 -21.33
N PRO A 226 5.06 21.17 -20.59
CA PRO A 226 5.20 21.20 -19.13
C PRO A 226 4.99 19.80 -18.55
N PRO A 227 5.71 19.42 -17.49
CA PRO A 227 5.47 18.17 -16.79
C PRO A 227 4.10 18.18 -16.13
N SER A 228 3.49 17.00 -16.07
CA SER A 228 2.25 16.74 -15.33
C SER A 228 2.45 15.52 -14.44
N ALA A 229 1.71 15.45 -13.34
CA ALA A 229 1.74 14.29 -12.47
C ALA A 229 0.37 13.96 -11.84
N SER A 230 0.18 12.67 -11.58
CA SER A 230 -0.85 12.16 -10.68
C SER A 230 -0.20 11.52 -9.47
N ALA A 231 -0.72 11.81 -8.27
CA ALA A 231 -0.24 11.22 -7.03
C ALA A 231 -1.17 10.10 -6.56
N GLU A 232 -0.60 9.04 -6.02
CA GLU A 232 -1.33 8.00 -5.31
C GLU A 232 -0.59 7.59 -4.04
N VAL A 233 -1.34 7.16 -3.04
CA VAL A 233 -0.76 6.61 -1.81
C VAL A 233 -0.50 5.13 -2.02
N ILE A 234 0.74 4.70 -1.81
CA ILE A 234 1.17 3.31 -1.84
C ILE A 234 1.66 2.87 -0.47
N ILE A 235 1.67 1.55 -0.25
CA ILE A 235 2.37 0.94 0.88
C ILE A 235 3.67 0.34 0.33
N ASN A 236 4.79 0.70 0.96
CA ASN A 236 6.11 0.19 0.64
C ASN A 236 6.85 -0.17 1.94
N GLY A 237 7.21 -1.44 2.10
CA GLY A 237 7.85 -1.93 3.33
C GLY A 237 7.01 -1.70 4.59
N GLY A 238 5.69 -1.76 4.48
CA GLY A 238 4.76 -1.51 5.59
C GLY A 238 4.53 -0.04 5.96
N ALA A 239 5.19 0.90 5.30
CA ALA A 239 4.97 2.33 5.48
C ALA A 239 4.20 2.92 4.30
N LYS A 240 3.36 3.93 4.58
CA LYS A 240 2.73 4.73 3.53
C LYS A 240 3.76 5.61 2.85
N SER A 241 3.69 5.66 1.53
CA SER A 241 4.49 6.55 0.69
C SER A 241 3.62 7.12 -0.41
N THR A 242 3.98 8.30 -0.91
CA THR A 242 3.31 8.91 -2.05
C THR A 242 4.10 8.58 -3.31
N ARG A 243 3.45 7.95 -4.28
CA ARG A 243 4.01 7.73 -5.61
C ARG A 243 3.45 8.77 -6.57
N TYR A 244 4.35 9.40 -7.32
CA TYR A 244 3.98 10.28 -8.42
C TYR A 244 4.20 9.55 -9.75
N THR A 245 3.16 9.49 -10.56
CA THR A 245 3.25 9.11 -11.98
C THR A 245 3.33 10.38 -12.79
N VAL A 246 4.43 10.56 -13.52
CA VAL A 246 4.76 11.77 -14.27
C VAL A 246 4.61 11.53 -15.77
N SER A 247 4.23 12.57 -16.49
CA SER A 247 4.17 12.58 -17.95
C SER A 247 4.71 13.90 -18.49
N LEU A 248 5.71 13.83 -19.38
CA LEU A 248 6.28 14.97 -20.08
C LEU A 248 6.90 14.55 -21.42
N THR A 249 7.06 15.52 -22.32
CA THR A 249 7.65 15.32 -23.64
C THR A 249 8.87 16.20 -23.84
N ALA A 250 9.96 15.63 -24.33
CA ALA A 250 11.18 16.35 -24.70
C ALA A 250 11.59 16.08 -26.14
N LEU A 251 12.04 17.11 -26.84
CA LEU A 251 12.53 17.08 -28.21
C LEU A 251 14.06 17.04 -28.22
N GLN A 252 14.66 16.26 -29.11
CA GLN A 252 16.10 16.39 -29.37
C GLN A 252 16.35 17.60 -30.26
N ILE A 253 17.16 18.54 -29.77
CA ILE A 253 17.61 19.70 -30.55
C ILE A 253 18.60 19.21 -31.62
N ILE A 254 18.35 19.59 -32.87
CA ILE A 254 19.19 19.26 -34.03
C ILE A 254 20.22 20.37 -34.22
#